data_AF-A0A075HT03-F1
#
_entry.id   AF-A0A075HT03-F1
#
_cell.length_a   1.000
_cell.length_b   1.000
_cell.length_c   1.000
_cell.angle_alpha   90.00
_cell.angle_beta   90.00
_cell.angle_gamma   90.00
#
_symmetry.space_group_name_H-M   'P 1'
#
loop_
_entity.id
_entity.type
_entity.pdbx_description
1 polymer ?
#
loop_
_entity_poly.entity_id
_entity_poly.type
_entity_poly.pdbx_seq_one_letter_code
_entity_poly.pdbx_strand_id
1 'polypeptide(L)'
;MSKLFPTQEIGSLKKPADMLKKVKDPNVSDEEKIKARNDAALLNIKTLEDIGLDIVYDGEVRRVEMYEEPVRYVDGFEFAGRVRSWDNKYYNKARVVGPVSFKQNFHAEEFNFVKDNSNRELKVPVTGAYTLADWSYDEHYKSKDELVLALARNVVRPLVKDLVGLGAKIIQIDEPAATTHPAEMDIFRESVNESVKGIDAKFVVHACFSGNDYKALAPQMPEIKVEQYTLEFANRDTWNTGLDDDARKGFQVLKLFKEHGFEGEIGIGVSDVHVNEIESPELIRDRILYAAKALGDPTKVYVNPDCGLRTRTREVSFDKIRSIVKGAELARKIAE
;
A
#
# COMPACT_ATOMS: atom_id res chain seq x y z
N MET A 1 -6.46 -5.89 25.96
CA MET A 1 -7.33 -5.63 24.80
C MET A 1 -6.47 -5.04 23.70
N SER A 2 -6.63 -5.46 22.44
CA SER A 2 -5.94 -4.82 21.32
C SER A 2 -6.36 -3.35 21.23
N LYS A 3 -5.43 -2.48 20.83
CA LYS A 3 -5.69 -1.04 20.66
C LYS A 3 -6.74 -0.85 19.57
N LEU A 4 -7.85 -0.17 19.85
CA LEU A 4 -8.82 0.22 18.82
C LEU A 4 -8.21 1.24 17.86
N PHE A 5 -8.64 1.20 16.60
CA PHE A 5 -8.20 2.13 15.55
C PHE A 5 -6.67 2.21 15.40
N PRO A 6 -5.97 1.06 15.22
CA PRO A 6 -4.54 1.06 14.96
C PRO A 6 -4.21 1.89 13.73
N THR A 7 -3.14 2.67 13.83
CA THR A 7 -2.71 3.64 12.81
C THR A 7 -1.54 3.11 12.00
N GLN A 8 -1.58 3.30 10.69
CA GLN A 8 -0.56 2.82 9.77
C GLN A 8 -0.34 3.78 8.61
N GLU A 9 0.86 3.76 8.04
CA GLU A 9 1.08 4.32 6.71
C GLU A 9 0.67 3.29 5.64
N ILE A 10 0.52 3.74 4.39
CA ILE A 10 0.35 2.82 3.27
C ILE A 10 1.68 2.28 2.77
N GLY A 11 2.72 3.12 2.75
CA GLY A 11 4.02 2.79 2.17
C GLY A 11 4.76 4.08 1.84
N SER A 12 4.93 4.39 0.56
CA SER A 12 5.88 5.43 0.13
C SER A 12 5.74 6.83 0.76
N LEU A 13 6.89 7.38 1.18
CA LEU A 13 7.09 8.78 1.57
C LEU A 13 7.94 9.52 0.54
N LYS A 14 7.91 10.86 0.56
CA LYS A 14 8.76 11.66 -0.32
C LYS A 14 10.23 11.48 0.04
N LYS A 15 11.01 10.99 -0.93
CA LYS A 15 12.46 10.84 -0.79
C LYS A 15 13.14 12.19 -0.56
N PRO A 16 14.04 12.33 0.45
CA PRO A 16 14.83 13.53 0.66
C PRO A 16 15.62 13.93 -0.60
N ALA A 17 15.59 15.23 -0.94
CA ALA A 17 16.19 15.74 -2.17
C ALA A 17 17.72 15.67 -2.16
N ASP A 18 18.34 15.89 -1.01
CA ASP A 18 19.77 15.76 -0.75
C ASP A 18 20.23 14.30 -0.89
N MET A 19 19.45 13.34 -0.36
CA MET A 19 19.70 11.92 -0.58
C MET A 19 19.62 11.56 -2.07
N LEU A 20 18.58 12.00 -2.78
CA LEU A 20 18.44 11.75 -4.22
C LEU A 20 19.59 12.34 -5.02
N LYS A 21 20.08 13.53 -4.64
CA LYS A 21 21.24 14.16 -5.29
C LYS A 21 22.49 13.30 -5.14
N LYS A 22 22.76 12.80 -3.92
CA LYS A 22 23.90 11.89 -3.65
C LYS A 22 23.78 10.57 -4.40
N VAL A 23 22.60 9.94 -4.38
CA VAL A 23 22.37 8.64 -5.03
C VAL A 23 22.53 8.70 -6.56
N LYS A 24 22.21 9.84 -7.17
CA LYS A 24 22.32 10.05 -8.63
C LYS A 24 23.69 10.53 -9.09
N ASP A 25 24.57 10.91 -8.18
CA ASP A 25 25.90 11.41 -8.52
C ASP A 25 26.82 10.23 -8.89
N PRO A 26 27.36 10.18 -10.13
CA PRO A 26 28.28 9.11 -10.53
C PRO A 26 29.61 9.15 -9.78
N ASN A 27 29.98 10.27 -9.15
CA ASN A 27 31.23 10.43 -8.41
C ASN A 27 31.15 10.00 -6.94
N VAL A 28 29.93 9.71 -6.46
CA VAL A 28 29.71 9.22 -5.09
C VAL A 28 29.83 7.69 -5.08
N SER A 29 30.57 7.15 -4.12
CA SER A 29 30.79 5.70 -3.99
C SER A 29 29.49 4.96 -3.66
N ASP A 30 29.40 3.68 -4.00
CA ASP A 30 28.21 2.88 -3.69
C ASP A 30 27.97 2.76 -2.19
N GLU A 31 29.04 2.68 -1.38
CA GLU A 31 28.96 2.69 0.08
C GLU A 31 28.29 3.97 0.61
N GLU A 32 28.66 5.14 0.09
CA GLU A 32 28.04 6.41 0.47
C GLU A 32 26.58 6.50 0.01
N LYS A 33 26.24 5.92 -1.15
CA LYS A 33 24.85 5.85 -1.63
C LYS A 33 23.99 4.94 -0.76
N ILE A 34 24.52 3.80 -0.34
CA ILE A 34 23.87 2.88 0.61
C ILE A 34 23.68 3.59 1.95
N LYS A 35 24.73 4.25 2.47
CA LYS A 35 24.64 5.02 3.71
C LYS A 35 23.56 6.12 3.63
N ALA A 36 23.50 6.88 2.54
CA ALA A 36 22.49 7.93 2.36
C ALA A 36 21.05 7.37 2.35
N ARG A 37 20.84 6.19 1.75
CA ARG A 37 19.57 5.48 1.78
C ARG A 37 19.20 5.01 3.19
N ASN A 38 20.16 4.43 3.91
CA ASN A 38 19.97 3.93 5.27
C ASN A 38 19.71 5.07 6.27
N ASP A 39 20.45 6.18 6.17
CA ASP A 39 20.23 7.38 6.99
C ASP A 39 18.81 7.94 6.77
N ALA A 40 18.33 7.95 5.51
CA ALA A 40 16.98 8.40 5.19
C ALA A 40 15.89 7.45 5.71
N ALA A 41 16.12 6.13 5.62
CA ALA A 41 15.22 5.10 6.14
C ALA A 41 15.11 5.20 7.67
N LEU A 42 16.25 5.29 8.36
CA LEU A 42 16.29 5.45 9.81
C LEU A 42 15.56 6.72 10.26
N LEU A 43 15.77 7.84 9.58
CA LEU A 43 15.05 9.08 9.87
C LEU A 43 13.54 8.90 9.72
N ASN A 44 13.07 8.24 8.66
CA ASN A 44 11.65 7.98 8.46
C ASN A 44 11.09 7.10 9.57
N ILE A 45 11.75 5.96 9.86
CA ILE A 45 11.35 5.03 10.92
C ILE A 45 11.18 5.78 12.24
N LYS A 46 12.22 6.51 12.69
CA LYS A 46 12.17 7.23 13.97
C LYS A 46 11.12 8.33 13.99
N THR A 47 10.96 9.06 12.88
CA THR A 47 9.91 10.09 12.78
C THR A 47 8.51 9.48 12.90
N LEU A 48 8.23 8.36 12.24
CA LEU A 48 6.94 7.68 12.32
C LEU A 48 6.68 7.12 13.74
N GLU A 49 7.72 6.55 14.37
CA GLU A 49 7.67 6.07 15.75
C GLU A 49 7.38 7.18 16.75
N ASP A 50 8.05 8.33 16.62
CA ASP A 50 7.91 9.51 17.47
C ASP A 50 6.54 10.18 17.30
N ILE A 51 5.98 10.18 16.08
CA ILE A 51 4.60 10.62 15.84
C ILE A 51 3.58 9.71 16.55
N GLY A 52 3.94 8.46 16.84
CA GLY A 52 3.09 7.50 17.54
C GLY A 52 2.33 6.55 16.62
N LEU A 53 2.81 6.35 15.39
CA LEU A 53 2.24 5.39 14.45
C LEU A 53 2.40 3.95 14.98
N ASP A 54 1.37 3.11 14.84
CA ASP A 54 1.35 1.76 15.42
C ASP A 54 2.09 0.73 14.55
N ILE A 55 1.84 0.81 13.24
CA ILE A 55 2.42 -0.09 12.24
C ILE A 55 3.25 0.76 11.27
N VAL A 56 4.52 0.39 11.08
CA VAL A 56 5.49 1.19 10.32
C VAL A 56 6.22 0.36 9.29
N TYR A 57 6.84 1.05 8.34
CA TYR A 57 7.94 0.51 7.53
C TYR A 57 9.06 1.56 7.48
N ASP A 58 9.54 1.97 6.30
CA ASP A 58 10.54 3.04 6.15
C ASP A 58 10.14 4.13 5.13
N GLY A 59 8.88 4.12 4.68
CA GLY A 59 8.42 4.98 3.60
C GLY A 59 8.96 4.59 2.21
N GLU A 60 9.41 3.35 2.02
CA GLU A 60 9.94 2.80 0.76
C GLU A 60 11.09 3.63 0.17
N VAL A 61 11.82 4.31 1.05
CA VAL A 61 12.73 5.39 0.67
C VAL A 61 13.94 4.87 -0.11
N ARG A 62 14.22 3.57 0.00
CA ARG A 62 15.36 2.87 -0.61
C ARG A 62 15.07 2.32 -2.01
N ARG A 63 13.80 2.13 -2.35
CA ARG A 63 13.34 1.58 -3.63
C ARG A 63 13.41 2.63 -4.74
N VAL A 64 13.54 2.25 -6.00
CA VAL A 64 13.42 3.20 -7.12
C VAL A 64 11.95 3.59 -7.33
N GLU A 65 11.11 2.60 -7.61
CA GLU A 65 9.70 2.71 -8.01
C GLU A 65 9.02 1.35 -7.75
N MET A 66 7.73 1.33 -7.44
CA MET A 66 7.03 0.09 -7.05
C MET A 66 6.99 -0.97 -8.16
N TYR A 67 7.03 -0.59 -9.44
CA TYR A 67 7.07 -1.52 -10.56
C TYR A 67 8.47 -1.78 -11.09
N GLU A 68 9.26 -0.71 -11.27
CA GLU A 68 10.59 -0.87 -11.87
C GLU A 68 11.53 -1.66 -10.96
N GLU A 69 11.40 -1.51 -9.63
CA GLU A 69 12.22 -2.25 -8.67
C GLU A 69 11.99 -3.77 -8.75
N PRO A 70 10.77 -4.32 -8.56
CA PRO A 70 10.56 -5.77 -8.63
C PRO A 70 10.93 -6.35 -9.99
N VAL A 71 10.60 -5.68 -11.10
CA VAL A 71 10.87 -6.18 -12.47
C VAL A 71 12.36 -6.46 -12.70
N ARG A 72 13.28 -5.76 -12.03
CA ARG A 72 14.73 -6.03 -12.13
C ARG A 72 15.16 -7.38 -11.55
N TYR A 73 14.32 -7.98 -10.72
CA TYR A 73 14.61 -9.21 -9.97
C TYR A 73 13.66 -10.35 -10.33
N VAL A 74 13.09 -10.30 -11.53
CA VAL A 74 12.22 -11.33 -12.08
C VAL A 74 12.75 -11.73 -13.46
N ASP A 75 12.99 -13.02 -13.67
CA ASP A 75 13.36 -13.52 -14.98
C ASP A 75 12.16 -13.45 -15.94
N GLY A 76 12.43 -13.43 -17.25
CA GLY A 76 11.40 -13.33 -18.29
C GLY A 76 10.99 -11.90 -18.65
N PHE A 77 11.44 -10.90 -17.89
CA PHE A 77 11.25 -9.48 -18.23
C PHE A 77 12.44 -8.87 -18.98
N GLU A 78 12.14 -8.02 -19.97
CA GLU A 78 13.09 -7.13 -20.62
C GLU A 78 12.56 -5.69 -20.64
N PHE A 79 13.37 -4.71 -20.25
CA PHE A 79 12.95 -3.30 -20.30
C PHE A 79 12.82 -2.81 -21.75
N ALA A 80 11.64 -2.27 -22.08
CA ALA A 80 11.34 -1.60 -23.35
C ALA A 80 11.76 -0.13 -23.38
N GLY A 81 12.30 0.38 -22.28
CA GLY A 81 12.68 1.78 -22.11
C GLY A 81 11.54 2.67 -21.61
N ARG A 82 11.74 3.97 -21.73
CA ARG A 82 10.83 4.99 -21.18
C ARG A 82 9.61 5.18 -22.06
N VAL A 83 8.45 4.77 -21.57
CA VAL A 83 7.15 4.94 -22.23
C VAL A 83 6.38 6.07 -21.55
N ARG A 84 5.79 6.95 -22.34
CA ARG A 84 4.93 8.05 -21.86
C ARG A 84 3.65 7.47 -21.27
N SER A 85 3.30 7.88 -20.04
CA SER A 85 2.06 7.46 -19.37
C SER A 85 1.00 8.56 -19.38
N TRP A 86 1.31 9.73 -18.83
CA TRP A 86 0.42 10.89 -18.83
C TRP A 86 1.22 12.18 -18.75
N ASP A 87 0.76 13.22 -19.46
CA ASP A 87 1.46 14.51 -19.58
C ASP A 87 2.95 14.29 -19.91
N ASN A 88 3.90 14.82 -19.13
CA ASN A 88 5.34 14.62 -19.35
C ASN A 88 5.95 13.55 -18.44
N LYS A 89 5.13 12.63 -17.92
CA LYS A 89 5.60 11.51 -17.08
C LYS A 89 5.89 10.28 -17.92
N TYR A 90 7.09 9.75 -17.75
CA TYR A 90 7.59 8.57 -18.41
C TYR A 90 8.00 7.53 -17.37
N TYR A 91 7.71 6.27 -17.64
CA TYR A 91 8.10 5.14 -16.80
C TYR A 91 8.87 4.12 -17.64
N ASN A 92 9.85 3.47 -17.02
CA ASN A 92 10.61 2.42 -17.68
C ASN A 92 9.77 1.14 -17.67
N LYS A 93 9.06 0.87 -18.77
CA LYS A 93 8.17 -0.30 -18.89
C LYS A 93 8.95 -1.52 -19.36
N ALA A 94 8.48 -2.70 -18.99
CA ALA A 94 9.06 -3.96 -19.44
C ALA A 94 8.08 -4.78 -20.31
N ARG A 95 8.67 -5.71 -21.06
CA ARG A 95 8.02 -6.72 -21.89
C ARG A 95 8.31 -8.08 -21.28
N VAL A 96 7.31 -8.93 -21.19
CA VAL A 96 7.46 -10.33 -20.79
C VAL A 96 7.77 -11.13 -22.04
N VAL A 97 9.04 -11.51 -22.21
CA VAL A 97 9.57 -12.20 -23.40
C VAL A 97 9.79 -13.70 -23.18
N GLY A 98 9.62 -14.17 -21.94
CA GLY A 98 9.81 -15.55 -21.55
C GLY A 98 9.07 -15.91 -20.26
N PRO A 99 9.23 -17.16 -19.79
CA PRO A 99 8.62 -17.61 -18.54
C PRO A 99 9.07 -16.76 -17.35
N VAL A 100 8.13 -16.29 -16.54
CA VAL A 100 8.44 -15.49 -15.35
C VAL A 100 8.80 -16.37 -14.15
N SER A 101 9.89 -16.00 -13.47
CA SER A 101 10.31 -16.62 -12.22
C SER A 101 11.01 -15.66 -11.27
N PHE A 102 10.78 -15.87 -9.98
CA PHE A 102 11.45 -15.18 -8.89
C PHE A 102 12.96 -15.46 -8.94
N LYS A 103 13.78 -14.41 -9.12
CA LYS A 103 15.23 -14.53 -9.16
C LYS A 103 15.86 -14.42 -7.77
N GLN A 104 15.48 -13.40 -7.01
CA GLN A 104 16.01 -13.14 -5.66
C GLN A 104 15.09 -12.23 -4.85
N ASN A 105 15.18 -12.33 -3.51
CA ASN A 105 14.45 -11.45 -2.61
C ASN A 105 15.13 -10.09 -2.51
N PHE A 106 14.67 -9.13 -3.32
CA PHE A 106 15.15 -7.76 -3.30
C PHE A 106 14.64 -6.93 -2.11
N HIS A 107 13.69 -7.46 -1.34
CA HIS A 107 13.25 -6.85 -0.08
C HIS A 107 14.03 -7.36 1.14
N ALA A 108 14.92 -8.36 1.02
CA ALA A 108 15.54 -8.98 2.19
C ALA A 108 16.42 -8.01 2.99
N GLU A 109 17.33 -7.30 2.33
CA GLU A 109 18.15 -6.25 2.97
C GLU A 109 17.26 -5.11 3.48
N GLU A 110 16.19 -4.81 2.74
CA GLU A 110 15.23 -3.80 3.12
C GLU A 110 14.58 -4.14 4.47
N PHE A 111 13.92 -5.27 4.52
CA PHE A 111 13.20 -5.77 5.67
C PHE A 111 14.08 -5.92 6.90
N ASN A 112 15.27 -6.53 6.77
CA ASN A 112 16.18 -6.72 7.91
C ASN A 112 16.61 -5.38 8.52
N PHE A 113 16.93 -4.38 7.68
CA PHE A 113 17.28 -3.06 8.19
C PHE A 113 16.13 -2.41 8.97
N VAL A 114 14.88 -2.50 8.49
CA VAL A 114 13.73 -1.93 9.22
C VAL A 114 13.50 -2.68 10.52
N LYS A 115 13.57 -4.02 10.48
CA LYS A 115 13.44 -4.92 11.63
C LYS A 115 14.47 -4.62 12.72
N ASP A 116 15.71 -4.35 12.35
CA ASP A 116 16.78 -4.06 13.31
C ASP A 116 16.71 -2.65 13.89
N ASN A 117 15.97 -1.73 13.25
CA ASN A 117 15.92 -0.31 13.62
C ASN A 117 14.55 0.16 14.11
N SER A 118 13.52 -0.69 14.14
CA SER A 118 12.18 -0.34 14.62
C SER A 118 11.73 -1.22 15.78
N ASN A 119 10.95 -0.63 16.68
CA ASN A 119 10.30 -1.32 17.81
C ASN A 119 8.78 -1.47 17.59
N ARG A 120 8.28 -1.19 16.39
CA ARG A 120 6.86 -1.26 16.03
C ARG A 120 6.54 -2.52 15.24
N GLU A 121 5.25 -2.77 15.06
CA GLU A 121 4.81 -3.80 14.14
C GLU A 121 5.12 -3.37 12.70
N LEU A 122 5.60 -4.32 11.89
CA LEU A 122 6.07 -4.04 10.54
C LEU A 122 5.10 -4.57 9.50
N LYS A 123 4.77 -3.71 8.54
CA LYS A 123 3.99 -4.07 7.35
C LYS A 123 4.84 -3.84 6.11
N VAL A 124 5.11 -4.91 5.36
CA VAL A 124 5.97 -4.86 4.17
C VAL A 124 5.11 -4.65 2.92
N PRO A 125 5.17 -3.49 2.24
CA PRO A 125 4.50 -3.32 0.95
C PRO A 125 5.27 -4.04 -0.14
N VAL A 126 4.57 -4.84 -0.95
CA VAL A 126 5.08 -5.53 -2.14
C VAL A 126 4.09 -5.35 -3.29
N THR A 127 4.58 -5.16 -4.51
CA THR A 127 3.69 -5.02 -5.67
C THR A 127 3.11 -6.36 -6.10
N GLY A 128 1.80 -6.39 -6.28
CA GLY A 128 1.06 -7.60 -6.61
C GLY A 128 1.13 -8.02 -8.08
N ALA A 129 0.70 -9.26 -8.33
CA ALA A 129 0.84 -9.92 -9.62
C ALA A 129 0.00 -9.26 -10.72
N TYR A 130 -1.19 -8.77 -10.38
CA TYR A 130 -2.07 -8.14 -11.36
C TYR A 130 -1.45 -6.85 -11.89
N THR A 131 -0.92 -6.00 -11.00
CA THR A 131 -0.26 -4.74 -11.37
C THR A 131 1.04 -4.98 -12.14
N LEU A 132 1.84 -5.98 -11.75
CA LEU A 132 3.03 -6.36 -12.51
C LEU A 132 2.68 -6.77 -13.96
N ALA A 133 1.59 -7.49 -14.16
CA ALA A 133 1.12 -7.85 -15.49
C ALA A 133 0.59 -6.64 -16.25
N ASP A 134 -0.34 -5.88 -15.66
CA ASP A 134 -1.04 -4.76 -16.29
C ASP A 134 -0.10 -3.66 -16.77
N TRP A 135 0.97 -3.39 -16.01
CA TRP A 135 1.93 -2.36 -16.38
C TRP A 135 3.01 -2.81 -17.35
N SER A 136 2.98 -4.08 -17.75
CA SER A 136 3.91 -4.70 -18.69
C SER A 136 3.26 -5.01 -20.02
N TYR A 137 4.08 -5.16 -21.06
CA TYR A 137 3.63 -5.77 -22.31
C TYR A 137 3.85 -7.28 -22.21
N ASP A 138 2.92 -8.08 -22.72
CA ASP A 138 3.04 -9.54 -22.77
C ASP A 138 3.32 -9.99 -24.20
N GLU A 139 4.42 -10.72 -24.38
CA GLU A 139 4.82 -11.32 -25.66
C GLU A 139 5.05 -12.82 -25.56
N HIS A 140 4.79 -13.41 -24.39
CA HIS A 140 5.08 -14.81 -24.12
C HIS A 140 3.82 -15.62 -23.83
N TYR A 141 2.94 -15.11 -22.98
CA TYR A 141 1.73 -15.83 -22.58
C TYR A 141 0.58 -15.58 -23.57
N LYS A 142 -0.42 -16.46 -23.57
CA LYS A 142 -1.53 -16.37 -24.53
C LYS A 142 -2.62 -15.38 -24.10
N SER A 143 -2.62 -15.01 -22.82
CA SER A 143 -3.59 -14.10 -22.22
C SER A 143 -3.01 -13.42 -20.99
N LYS A 144 -3.59 -12.26 -20.65
CA LYS A 144 -3.28 -11.54 -19.41
C LYS A 144 -3.49 -12.43 -18.19
N ASP A 145 -4.55 -13.24 -18.16
CA ASP A 145 -4.85 -14.15 -17.05
C ASP A 145 -3.74 -15.20 -16.83
N GLU A 146 -3.22 -15.78 -17.93
CA GLU A 146 -2.08 -16.70 -17.85
C GLU A 146 -0.85 -16.03 -17.25
N LEU A 147 -0.53 -14.80 -17.69
CA LEU A 147 0.58 -14.01 -17.16
C LEU A 147 0.38 -13.66 -15.68
N VAL A 148 -0.80 -13.15 -15.31
CA VAL A 148 -1.14 -12.76 -13.94
C VAL A 148 -0.99 -13.96 -12.99
N LEU A 149 -1.52 -15.12 -13.36
CA LEU A 149 -1.40 -16.32 -12.54
C LEU A 149 0.04 -16.87 -12.52
N ALA A 150 0.81 -16.71 -13.59
CA ALA A 150 2.23 -17.08 -13.60
C ALA A 150 3.04 -16.18 -12.64
N LEU A 151 2.82 -14.87 -12.67
CA LEU A 151 3.44 -13.91 -11.73
C LEU A 151 3.04 -14.22 -10.28
N ALA A 152 1.76 -14.48 -10.01
CA ALA A 152 1.30 -14.86 -8.68
C ALA A 152 2.02 -16.11 -8.15
N ARG A 153 2.07 -17.18 -8.96
CA ARG A 153 2.64 -18.48 -8.57
C ARG A 153 4.15 -18.49 -8.44
N ASN A 154 4.84 -17.86 -9.39
CA ASN A 154 6.27 -18.03 -9.61
C ASN A 154 7.08 -16.82 -9.15
N VAL A 155 6.43 -15.70 -8.84
CA VAL A 155 7.10 -14.45 -8.45
C VAL A 155 6.63 -13.97 -7.08
N VAL A 156 5.36 -13.59 -6.96
CA VAL A 156 4.84 -12.96 -5.74
C VAL A 156 4.80 -13.97 -4.60
N ARG A 157 4.26 -15.17 -4.81
CA ARG A 157 4.20 -16.20 -3.75
C ARG A 157 5.59 -16.60 -3.21
N PRO A 158 6.61 -16.91 -4.05
CA PRO A 158 7.96 -17.15 -3.54
C PRO A 158 8.55 -15.96 -2.79
N LEU A 159 8.35 -14.73 -3.28
CA LEU A 159 8.83 -13.52 -2.62
C LEU A 159 8.21 -13.35 -1.23
N VAL A 160 6.88 -13.44 -1.11
CA VAL A 160 6.20 -13.25 0.18
C VAL A 160 6.51 -14.40 1.14
N LYS A 161 6.67 -15.63 0.63
CA LYS A 161 7.10 -16.77 1.44
C LYS A 161 8.50 -16.55 2.02
N ASP A 162 9.42 -16.00 1.24
CA ASP A 162 10.78 -15.71 1.68
C ASP A 162 10.80 -14.58 2.73
N LEU A 163 10.00 -13.52 2.53
CA LEU A 163 9.81 -12.46 3.53
C LEU A 163 9.26 -12.99 4.86
N VAL A 164 8.27 -13.89 4.84
CA VAL A 164 7.78 -14.56 6.05
C VAL A 164 8.89 -15.41 6.69
N GLY A 165 9.71 -16.08 5.89
CA GLY A 165 10.90 -16.81 6.36
C GLY A 165 11.92 -15.92 7.09
N LEU A 166 12.03 -14.64 6.71
CA LEU A 166 12.86 -13.64 7.41
C LEU A 166 12.20 -13.11 8.70
N GLY A 167 10.92 -13.41 8.91
CA GLY A 167 10.14 -13.02 10.08
C GLY A 167 9.13 -11.89 9.82
N ALA A 168 8.81 -11.56 8.56
CA ALA A 168 7.73 -10.64 8.26
C ALA A 168 6.39 -11.24 8.69
N LYS A 169 5.58 -10.45 9.41
CA LYS A 169 4.28 -10.89 9.94
C LYS A 169 3.10 -10.30 9.19
N ILE A 170 3.26 -9.08 8.68
CA ILE A 170 2.25 -8.38 7.88
C ILE A 170 2.85 -8.05 6.51
N ILE A 171 2.20 -8.50 5.45
CA ILE A 171 2.58 -8.23 4.06
C ILE A 171 1.42 -7.55 3.35
N GLN A 172 1.67 -6.39 2.75
CA GLN A 172 0.70 -5.67 1.95
C GLN A 172 0.97 -5.90 0.46
N ILE A 173 0.00 -6.45 -0.24
CA ILE A 173 -0.01 -6.62 -1.69
C ILE A 173 -0.62 -5.37 -2.32
N ASP A 174 0.22 -4.56 -2.95
CA ASP A 174 -0.17 -3.31 -3.60
C ASP A 174 -0.64 -3.58 -5.03
N GLU A 175 -1.92 -3.28 -5.29
CA GLU A 175 -2.61 -3.56 -6.54
C GLU A 175 -3.34 -2.34 -7.11
N PRO A 176 -2.62 -1.22 -7.38
CA PRO A 176 -3.25 0.01 -7.88
C PRO A 176 -3.86 -0.13 -9.29
N ALA A 177 -3.46 -1.13 -10.07
CA ALA A 177 -4.03 -1.37 -11.40
C ALA A 177 -5.37 -2.13 -11.36
N ALA A 178 -5.70 -2.80 -10.26
CA ALA A 178 -6.84 -3.71 -10.20
C ALA A 178 -8.16 -2.96 -10.41
N THR A 179 -8.47 -1.99 -9.55
CA THR A 179 -9.77 -1.31 -9.55
C THR A 179 -9.99 -0.35 -10.72
N THR A 180 -8.99 -0.15 -11.58
CA THR A 180 -9.14 0.57 -12.86
C THR A 180 -9.70 -0.33 -13.97
N HIS A 181 -9.78 -1.64 -13.73
CA HIS A 181 -10.34 -2.64 -14.65
C HIS A 181 -11.49 -3.42 -13.97
N PRO A 182 -12.67 -2.80 -13.75
CA PRO A 182 -13.82 -3.46 -13.09
C PRO A 182 -14.26 -4.82 -13.68
N ALA A 183 -13.99 -5.07 -14.97
CA ALA A 183 -14.33 -6.33 -15.63
C ALA A 183 -13.37 -7.48 -15.32
N GLU A 184 -12.21 -7.20 -14.71
CA GLU A 184 -11.13 -8.17 -14.48
C GLU A 184 -10.99 -8.55 -12.99
N MET A 185 -12.06 -8.35 -12.21
CA MET A 185 -12.04 -8.58 -10.76
C MET A 185 -11.90 -10.06 -10.37
N ASP A 186 -12.35 -10.99 -11.22
CA ASP A 186 -12.20 -12.42 -10.97
C ASP A 186 -10.74 -12.86 -11.05
N ILE A 187 -10.02 -12.46 -12.11
CA ILE A 187 -8.59 -12.76 -12.25
C ILE A 187 -7.76 -12.03 -11.17
N PHE A 188 -8.15 -10.80 -10.81
CA PHE A 188 -7.55 -10.12 -9.66
C PHE A 188 -7.69 -10.95 -8.37
N ARG A 189 -8.90 -11.40 -8.02
CA ARG A 189 -9.14 -12.26 -6.84
C ARG A 189 -8.29 -13.52 -6.89
N GLU A 190 -8.28 -14.22 -8.03
CA GLU A 190 -7.50 -15.44 -8.19
C GLU A 190 -6.00 -15.19 -8.02
N SER A 191 -5.49 -14.08 -8.54
CA SER A 191 -4.08 -13.70 -8.43
C SER A 191 -3.64 -13.46 -6.99
N VAL A 192 -4.46 -12.77 -6.18
CA VAL A 192 -4.17 -12.52 -4.76
C VAL A 192 -4.20 -13.82 -3.99
N ASN A 193 -5.25 -14.64 -4.19
CA ASN A 193 -5.40 -15.94 -3.54
C ASN A 193 -4.22 -16.88 -3.82
N GLU A 194 -3.77 -16.92 -5.06
CA GLU A 194 -2.63 -17.75 -5.44
C GLU A 194 -1.30 -17.18 -4.91
N SER A 195 -1.18 -15.85 -4.80
CA SER A 195 0.01 -15.18 -4.24
C SER A 195 0.24 -15.48 -2.76
N VAL A 196 -0.82 -15.67 -1.98
CA VAL A 196 -0.74 -15.88 -0.51
C VAL A 196 -0.91 -17.34 -0.09
N LYS A 197 -1.20 -18.24 -1.05
CA LYS A 197 -1.58 -19.63 -0.80
C LYS A 197 -0.55 -20.41 0.01
N GLY A 198 -0.99 -20.92 1.16
CA GLY A 198 -0.21 -21.82 2.02
C GLY A 198 0.90 -21.11 2.81
N ILE A 199 0.76 -19.80 3.03
CA ILE A 199 1.71 -18.98 3.78
C ILE A 199 1.00 -18.47 5.04
N ASP A 200 1.65 -18.66 6.19
CA ASP A 200 1.13 -18.21 7.50
C ASP A 200 1.66 -16.81 7.82
N ALA A 201 0.90 -15.80 7.42
CA ALA A 201 1.12 -14.39 7.73
C ALA A 201 -0.20 -13.62 7.59
N LYS A 202 -0.23 -12.40 8.13
CA LYS A 202 -1.32 -11.47 7.87
C LYS A 202 -1.09 -10.79 6.51
N PHE A 203 -2.04 -10.92 5.62
CA PHE A 203 -2.04 -10.29 4.31
C PHE A 203 -3.00 -9.11 4.25
N VAL A 204 -2.53 -8.05 3.60
CA VAL A 204 -3.28 -6.82 3.35
C VAL A 204 -3.34 -6.61 1.85
N VAL A 205 -4.47 -6.19 1.30
CA VAL A 205 -4.55 -5.66 -0.06
C VAL A 205 -4.67 -4.15 -0.01
N HIS A 206 -3.77 -3.45 -0.69
CA HIS A 206 -3.95 -2.03 -0.99
C HIS A 206 -4.38 -1.85 -2.44
N ALA A 207 -5.51 -1.19 -2.66
CA ALA A 207 -6.01 -0.92 -4.01
C ALA A 207 -6.48 0.53 -4.09
N CYS A 208 -5.79 1.34 -4.87
CA CYS A 208 -6.11 2.74 -5.16
C CYS A 208 -5.78 3.09 -6.61
N PHE A 209 -6.52 3.94 -7.32
CA PHE A 209 -7.75 4.63 -6.94
C PHE A 209 -8.93 4.02 -7.68
N SER A 210 -10.03 3.73 -6.99
CA SER A 210 -11.19 3.11 -7.64
C SER A 210 -12.09 4.14 -8.29
N GLY A 211 -12.22 4.06 -9.63
CA GLY A 211 -13.10 4.95 -10.41
C GLY A 211 -14.60 4.67 -10.23
N ASN A 212 -14.98 3.63 -9.51
CA ASN A 212 -16.38 3.26 -9.26
C ASN A 212 -16.70 3.07 -7.77
N ASP A 213 -15.97 3.76 -6.90
CA ASP A 213 -16.12 3.70 -5.44
C ASP A 213 -16.10 2.24 -4.93
N TYR A 214 -15.19 1.41 -5.43
CA TYR A 214 -15.03 0.00 -5.06
C TYR A 214 -16.24 -0.91 -5.28
N LYS A 215 -17.27 -0.46 -6.02
CA LYS A 215 -18.47 -1.28 -6.28
C LYS A 215 -18.17 -2.59 -7.02
N ALA A 216 -17.12 -2.62 -7.84
CA ALA A 216 -16.67 -3.85 -8.51
C ALA A 216 -15.81 -4.74 -7.60
N LEU A 217 -15.13 -4.17 -6.61
CA LEU A 217 -14.31 -4.92 -5.66
C LEU A 217 -15.18 -5.55 -4.56
N ALA A 218 -16.19 -4.83 -4.07
CA ALA A 218 -17.02 -5.23 -2.93
C ALA A 218 -17.55 -6.68 -3.00
N PRO A 219 -18.09 -7.17 -4.14
CA PRO A 219 -18.59 -8.54 -4.24
C PRO A 219 -17.49 -9.61 -4.14
N GLN A 220 -16.24 -9.27 -4.46
CA GLN A 220 -15.11 -10.20 -4.46
C GLN A 220 -14.42 -10.31 -3.10
N MET A 221 -14.53 -9.26 -2.27
CA MET A 221 -13.79 -9.17 -1.00
C MET A 221 -13.97 -10.38 -0.07
N PRO A 222 -15.17 -10.97 0.10
CA PRO A 222 -15.34 -12.16 0.94
C PRO A 222 -14.58 -13.41 0.44
N GLU A 223 -14.24 -13.46 -0.85
CA GLU A 223 -13.60 -14.62 -1.48
C GLU A 223 -12.08 -14.50 -1.62
N ILE A 224 -11.54 -13.30 -1.48
CA ILE A 224 -10.09 -13.06 -1.45
C ILE A 224 -9.56 -13.44 -0.06
N LYS A 225 -8.47 -14.20 -0.02
CA LYS A 225 -7.89 -14.81 1.18
C LYS A 225 -6.88 -13.87 1.86
N VAL A 226 -7.35 -12.69 2.26
CA VAL A 226 -6.57 -11.71 3.01
C VAL A 226 -7.37 -11.21 4.21
N GLU A 227 -6.67 -10.79 5.26
CA GLU A 227 -7.30 -10.33 6.49
C GLU A 227 -7.74 -8.87 6.42
N GLN A 228 -7.09 -8.06 5.58
CA GLN A 228 -7.31 -6.62 5.55
C GLN A 228 -7.32 -6.01 4.14
N TYR A 229 -8.13 -4.97 3.96
CA TYR A 229 -8.07 -4.06 2.82
C TYR A 229 -7.73 -2.64 3.26
N THR A 230 -6.75 -2.01 2.65
CA THR A 230 -6.45 -0.58 2.84
C THR A 230 -6.87 0.20 1.60
N LEU A 231 -7.90 1.03 1.73
CA LEU A 231 -8.60 1.66 0.60
C LEU A 231 -8.68 3.19 0.78
N GLU A 232 -8.80 3.94 -0.31
CA GLU A 232 -9.01 5.39 -0.25
C GLU A 232 -10.47 5.74 0.06
N PHE A 233 -10.73 6.82 0.79
CA PHE A 233 -12.09 7.36 0.97
C PHE A 233 -12.11 8.89 1.06
N ALA A 234 -11.04 9.51 1.60
CA ALA A 234 -11.03 10.92 1.95
C ALA A 234 -11.06 11.84 0.72
N ASN A 235 -10.42 11.46 -0.37
CA ASN A 235 -10.40 12.21 -1.63
C ASN A 235 -11.78 12.43 -2.27
N ARG A 236 -12.77 11.59 -1.93
CA ARG A 236 -14.18 11.70 -2.37
C ARG A 236 -15.13 12.11 -1.24
N ASP A 237 -14.61 12.38 -0.04
CA ASP A 237 -15.38 12.80 1.11
C ASP A 237 -15.50 14.33 1.21
N THR A 238 -16.29 14.82 2.17
CA THR A 238 -16.34 16.26 2.49
C THR A 238 -15.25 16.66 3.49
N TRP A 239 -14.96 17.96 3.55
CA TRP A 239 -14.05 18.56 4.56
C TRP A 239 -14.79 19.02 5.82
N ASN A 240 -16.11 18.86 5.90
CA ASN A 240 -16.92 19.25 7.04
C ASN A 240 -16.84 18.19 8.15
N THR A 241 -16.92 18.60 9.41
CA THR A 241 -17.14 17.65 10.51
C THR A 241 -18.56 17.11 10.47
N GLY A 242 -18.82 15.97 11.13
CA GLY A 242 -20.13 15.32 11.14
C GLY A 242 -20.08 13.80 10.93
N LEU A 243 -21.13 13.13 11.41
CA LEU A 243 -21.28 11.67 11.44
C LEU A 243 -22.46 11.16 10.61
N ASP A 244 -23.13 12.03 9.85
CA ASP A 244 -24.22 11.66 8.96
C ASP A 244 -23.73 11.34 7.54
N ASP A 245 -24.63 10.77 6.73
CA ASP A 245 -24.34 10.34 5.37
C ASP A 245 -23.98 11.52 4.46
N ASP A 246 -24.54 12.71 4.69
CA ASP A 246 -24.26 13.92 3.90
C ASP A 246 -22.84 14.44 4.16
N ALA A 247 -22.40 14.41 5.41
CA ALA A 247 -21.05 14.74 5.81
C ALA A 247 -20.04 13.68 5.34
N ARG A 248 -20.42 12.38 5.34
CA ARG A 248 -19.53 11.23 5.12
C ARG A 248 -19.77 10.48 3.81
N LYS A 249 -20.12 11.20 2.74
CA LYS A 249 -20.40 10.63 1.42
C LYS A 249 -19.31 9.69 0.89
N GLY A 250 -18.04 9.98 1.16
CA GLY A 250 -16.92 9.18 0.66
C GLY A 250 -16.82 7.78 1.28
N PHE A 251 -17.42 7.61 2.46
CA PHE A 251 -17.37 6.40 3.28
C PHE A 251 -18.62 5.53 3.17
N GLN A 252 -19.66 5.97 2.45
CA GLN A 252 -20.93 5.24 2.36
C GLN A 252 -20.79 3.84 1.75
N VAL A 253 -19.80 3.63 0.87
CA VAL A 253 -19.49 2.30 0.29
C VAL A 253 -19.20 1.23 1.35
N LEU A 254 -18.78 1.61 2.57
CA LEU A 254 -18.58 0.64 3.65
C LEU A 254 -19.86 -0.17 3.97
N LYS A 255 -21.05 0.42 3.75
CA LYS A 255 -22.33 -0.28 3.87
C LYS A 255 -22.46 -1.39 2.83
N LEU A 256 -22.01 -1.16 1.60
CA LEU A 256 -22.01 -2.14 0.52
C LEU A 256 -21.09 -3.33 0.82
N PHE A 257 -19.93 -3.10 1.44
CA PHE A 257 -19.04 -4.19 1.86
C PHE A 257 -19.74 -5.14 2.84
N LYS A 258 -20.46 -4.56 3.80
CA LYS A 258 -21.29 -5.33 4.75
C LYS A 258 -22.43 -6.07 4.06
N GLU A 259 -23.11 -5.45 3.10
CA GLU A 259 -24.19 -6.08 2.31
C GLU A 259 -23.68 -7.30 1.52
N HIS A 260 -22.43 -7.27 1.04
CA HIS A 260 -21.79 -8.41 0.40
C HIS A 260 -21.19 -9.44 1.38
N GLY A 261 -21.36 -9.26 2.69
CA GLY A 261 -20.90 -10.22 3.70
C GLY A 261 -19.40 -10.15 3.98
N PHE A 262 -18.75 -9.01 3.75
CA PHE A 262 -17.36 -8.82 4.13
C PHE A 262 -17.21 -8.73 5.66
N GLU A 263 -16.34 -9.58 6.23
CA GLU A 263 -16.10 -9.66 7.68
C GLU A 263 -14.64 -9.36 8.09
N GLY A 264 -13.76 -9.04 7.15
CA GLY A 264 -12.35 -8.75 7.46
C GLY A 264 -12.13 -7.33 8.00
N GLU A 265 -10.86 -6.95 8.09
CA GLU A 265 -10.44 -5.62 8.53
C GLU A 265 -10.45 -4.62 7.37
N ILE A 266 -10.76 -3.36 7.66
CA ILE A 266 -10.65 -2.24 6.70
C ILE A 266 -9.72 -1.16 7.27
N GLY A 267 -8.62 -0.93 6.57
CA GLY A 267 -7.85 0.30 6.62
C GLY A 267 -8.57 1.41 5.86
N ILE A 268 -9.15 2.35 6.61
CA ILE A 268 -9.84 3.51 6.05
C ILE A 268 -8.86 4.65 5.76
N GLY A 269 -8.76 5.01 4.48
CA GLY A 269 -8.15 6.26 4.02
C GLY A 269 -8.88 7.48 4.57
N VAL A 270 -8.30 8.13 5.58
CA VAL A 270 -8.90 9.27 6.29
C VAL A 270 -8.26 10.61 5.94
N SER A 271 -7.22 10.63 5.10
CA SER A 271 -6.52 11.84 4.66
C SER A 271 -6.28 11.78 3.16
N ASP A 272 -6.71 12.83 2.46
CA ASP A 272 -6.56 12.98 1.03
C ASP A 272 -5.09 13.30 0.69
N VAL A 273 -4.47 12.39 -0.03
CA VAL A 273 -3.06 12.49 -0.46
C VAL A 273 -2.88 13.36 -1.71
N HIS A 274 -3.95 13.92 -2.28
CA HIS A 274 -3.95 14.78 -3.48
C HIS A 274 -3.96 16.28 -3.19
N VAL A 275 -4.13 16.67 -1.93
CA VAL A 275 -4.00 18.07 -1.49
C VAL A 275 -2.86 18.29 -0.47
N ASN A 276 -2.48 19.54 -0.22
CA ASN A 276 -1.44 19.87 0.78
C ASN A 276 -2.04 20.23 2.16
N GLU A 277 -3.31 20.60 2.16
CA GLU A 277 -4.12 20.93 3.31
C GLU A 277 -4.15 19.73 4.27
N ILE A 278 -3.96 20.01 5.56
CA ILE A 278 -3.95 19.00 6.61
C ILE A 278 -5.37 18.91 7.18
N GLU A 279 -5.99 17.74 7.08
CA GLU A 279 -7.27 17.46 7.72
C GLU A 279 -7.16 17.64 9.23
N SER A 280 -8.16 18.23 9.88
CA SER A 280 -8.12 18.37 11.33
C SER A 280 -8.29 17.00 12.03
N PRO A 281 -7.71 16.82 13.23
CA PRO A 281 -7.94 15.61 14.01
C PRO A 281 -9.42 15.30 14.26
N GLU A 282 -10.27 16.31 14.40
CA GLU A 282 -11.71 16.18 14.59
C GLU A 282 -12.40 15.63 13.35
N LEU A 283 -12.01 16.10 12.15
CA LEU A 283 -12.52 15.57 10.90
C LEU A 283 -12.14 14.09 10.74
N ILE A 284 -10.89 13.76 11.04
CA ILE A 284 -10.39 12.38 10.97
C ILE A 284 -11.12 11.48 11.99
N ARG A 285 -11.29 11.95 13.23
CA ARG A 285 -12.08 11.25 14.26
C ARG A 285 -13.48 10.92 13.74
N ASP A 286 -14.16 11.90 13.14
CA ASP A 286 -15.52 11.70 12.64
C ASP A 286 -15.58 10.66 11.52
N ARG A 287 -14.59 10.66 10.61
CA ARG A 287 -14.45 9.62 9.58
C ARG A 287 -14.27 8.23 10.20
N ILE A 288 -13.45 8.11 11.24
CA ILE A 288 -13.21 6.85 11.96
C ILE A 288 -14.49 6.34 12.63
N LEU A 289 -15.19 7.20 13.38
CA LEU A 289 -16.41 6.84 14.08
C LEU A 289 -17.54 6.46 13.11
N TYR A 290 -17.66 7.17 12.00
CA TYR A 290 -18.61 6.82 10.94
C TYR A 290 -18.32 5.44 10.36
N ALA A 291 -17.06 5.17 10.01
CA ALA A 291 -16.65 3.88 9.46
C ALA A 291 -16.90 2.72 10.44
N ALA A 292 -16.56 2.91 11.72
CA ALA A 292 -16.83 1.92 12.76
C ALA A 292 -18.32 1.60 12.88
N LYS A 293 -19.18 2.62 12.83
CA LYS A 293 -20.64 2.44 12.82
C LYS A 293 -21.13 1.73 11.56
N ALA A 294 -20.61 2.09 10.39
CA ALA A 294 -21.02 1.51 9.11
C ALA A 294 -20.68 0.00 9.02
N LEU A 295 -19.48 -0.38 9.46
CA LEU A 295 -19.05 -1.78 9.51
C LEU A 295 -19.73 -2.55 10.66
N GLY A 296 -20.06 -1.87 11.75
CA GLY A 296 -20.72 -2.46 12.92
C GLY A 296 -19.78 -3.16 13.90
N ASP A 297 -18.47 -3.05 13.69
CA ASP A 297 -17.44 -3.56 14.60
C ASP A 297 -16.21 -2.63 14.57
N PRO A 298 -15.96 -1.84 15.64
CA PRO A 298 -14.83 -0.93 15.70
C PRO A 298 -13.48 -1.64 15.72
N THR A 299 -13.42 -2.93 16.09
CA THR A 299 -12.17 -3.70 16.15
C THR A 299 -11.62 -4.01 14.75
N LYS A 300 -12.45 -3.91 13.72
CA LYS A 300 -12.09 -4.14 12.31
C LYS A 300 -11.58 -2.89 11.59
N VAL A 301 -11.58 -1.72 12.26
CA VAL A 301 -11.20 -0.44 11.65
C VAL A 301 -9.74 -0.12 11.92
N TYR A 302 -8.97 0.03 10.84
CA TYR A 302 -7.59 0.51 10.82
C TYR A 302 -7.56 1.90 10.18
N VAL A 303 -6.59 2.73 10.53
CA VAL A 303 -6.58 4.14 10.11
C VAL A 303 -5.30 4.44 9.33
N ASN A 304 -5.45 4.97 8.11
CA ASN A 304 -4.34 5.28 7.21
C ASN A 304 -4.64 6.50 6.33
N PRO A 305 -3.63 7.11 5.67
CA PRO A 305 -3.90 8.00 4.54
C PRO A 305 -4.53 7.21 3.37
N ASP A 306 -5.12 7.91 2.41
CA ASP A 306 -5.75 7.27 1.23
C ASP A 306 -4.78 6.38 0.44
N CYS A 307 -3.52 6.81 0.29
CA CYS A 307 -2.47 6.08 -0.44
C CYS A 307 -1.09 6.49 0.12
N GLY A 308 0.00 6.11 -0.57
CA GLY A 308 1.34 6.60 -0.26
C GLY A 308 1.47 8.13 -0.43
N LEU A 309 2.28 8.76 0.41
CA LEU A 309 2.48 10.21 0.48
C LEU A 309 3.68 10.70 -0.36
N ARG A 310 4.26 9.87 -1.25
CA ARG A 310 5.40 10.24 -2.11
C ARG A 310 5.20 11.48 -2.99
N THR A 311 3.96 11.88 -3.25
CA THR A 311 3.58 13.04 -4.06
C THR A 311 3.48 14.34 -3.25
N ARG A 312 3.65 14.28 -1.92
CA ARG A 312 3.68 15.43 -1.01
C ARG A 312 5.09 15.86 -0.66
N THR A 313 5.21 17.02 -0.01
CA THR A 313 6.44 17.36 0.70
C THR A 313 6.55 16.49 1.95
N ARG A 314 7.77 16.33 2.46
CA ARG A 314 7.98 15.56 3.70
C ARG A 314 7.23 16.17 4.88
N GLU A 315 7.28 17.50 5.00
CA GLU A 315 6.55 18.25 6.03
C GLU A 315 5.04 17.95 6.00
N VAL A 316 4.39 18.15 4.85
CA VAL A 316 2.96 17.85 4.68
C VAL A 316 2.65 16.38 4.99
N SER A 317 3.53 15.46 4.57
CA SER A 317 3.35 14.02 4.82
C SER A 317 3.31 13.72 6.32
N PHE A 318 4.31 14.20 7.07
CA PHE A 318 4.40 13.95 8.50
C PHE A 318 3.32 14.70 9.28
N ASP A 319 2.90 15.89 8.83
CA ASP A 319 1.80 16.64 9.45
C ASP A 319 0.44 15.94 9.26
N LYS A 320 0.18 15.37 8.07
CA LYS A 320 -0.99 14.51 7.83
C LYS A 320 -0.97 13.29 8.75
N ILE A 321 0.15 12.57 8.83
CA ILE A 321 0.27 11.40 9.70
C ILE A 321 0.07 11.77 11.17
N ARG A 322 0.62 12.91 11.64
CA ARG A 322 0.40 13.39 13.01
C ARG A 322 -1.07 13.71 13.28
N SER A 323 -1.77 14.29 12.30
CA SER A 323 -3.21 14.53 12.42
C SER A 323 -4.00 13.23 12.49
N ILE A 324 -3.61 12.21 11.70
CA ILE A 324 -4.19 10.87 11.72
C ILE A 324 -4.07 10.23 13.10
N VAL A 325 -2.86 10.22 13.68
CA VAL A 325 -2.64 9.64 15.01
C VAL A 325 -3.50 10.35 16.07
N LYS A 326 -3.54 11.69 16.05
CA LYS A 326 -4.40 12.48 16.95
C LYS A 326 -5.90 12.18 16.75
N GLY A 327 -6.36 12.09 15.50
CA GLY A 327 -7.75 11.76 15.20
C GLY A 327 -8.15 10.37 15.70
N ALA A 328 -7.26 9.38 15.56
CA ALA A 328 -7.47 8.03 16.12
C ALA A 328 -7.48 8.03 17.66
N GLU A 329 -6.65 8.83 18.32
CA GLU A 329 -6.70 9.03 19.78
C GLU A 329 -8.03 9.65 20.23
N LEU A 330 -8.53 10.65 19.51
CA LEU A 330 -9.83 11.26 19.81
C LEU A 330 -10.98 10.27 19.61
N ALA A 331 -10.92 9.42 18.57
CA ALA A 331 -11.94 8.41 18.30
C ALA A 331 -11.95 7.32 19.38
N ARG A 332 -10.77 6.87 19.84
CA ARG A 332 -10.66 5.89 20.94
C ARG A 332 -11.34 6.37 22.21
N LYS A 333 -11.13 7.62 22.61
CA LYS A 333 -11.76 8.20 23.81
C LYS A 333 -13.30 8.22 23.78
N ILE A 334 -13.92 8.09 22.61
CA ILE A 334 -15.38 8.08 22.43
C ILE A 334 -15.90 6.64 22.30
N ALA A 335 -15.06 5.73 21.81
CA ALA A 335 -15.42 4.32 21.60
C ALA A 335 -15.18 3.42 22.83
N GLU A 336 -14.32 3.85 23.76
CA GLU A 336 -14.12 3.26 25.10
C GLU A 336 -15.28 3.57 26.05
#